data_AF-A0A3Q1I200-F1
#
_entry.id   AF-A0A3Q1I200-F1
#
_cell.length_a   1.000
_cell.length_b   1.000
_cell.length_c   1.000
_cell.angle_alpha   90.00
_cell.angle_beta   90.00
_cell.angle_gamma   90.00
#
_symmetry.space_group_name_H-M   'P 1'
#
loop_
_entity.id
_entity.type
_entity.pdbx_description
1 polymer ?
#
loop_
_entity_poly.entity_id
_entity_poly.type
_entity_poly.pdbx_seq_one_letter_code
_entity_poly.pdbx_strand_id
1 'polypeptide(L)'
;YVARIGLGVILNLTRQQEDAQLARSVSGILEHMFKHTEETSVHLIANGALDALLFWCRSTDPTVLRHCAVALANCAMYGSHRCQRWMIEKQAAEWLFPLAFSKEDELSSCLAVTVLAQCRALKESSCTPVLTWLQQVGFSAYCDCFQELQVDGDLLLNITDQDLSSDLGMTAGLTRKRFLRDLRVLKTYANYSTCDPNNMADWLAEVDPRFRQYTYGLVQSGVDRNNVQQLTDQQLQHDCLIDNGVHRAKILSASRKPIRPCHTDMKDWVHKVRGFSFSACIGLYVTSSFLLHQIMFTILHQSMLSLQQIHRCWTVKAGVLCNWC
;
A
#
# COMPACT_ATOMS: atom_id res chain seq x y z
N TYR A 1 34.72 -11.55 5.77
CA TYR A 1 35.22 -12.25 4.57
C TYR A 1 34.54 -13.61 4.37
N VAL A 2 34.48 -14.48 5.39
CA VAL A 2 33.77 -15.79 5.34
C VAL A 2 32.27 -15.67 5.01
N ALA A 3 31.57 -14.67 5.57
CA ALA A 3 30.15 -14.42 5.27
C ALA A 3 29.85 -14.01 3.81
N ARG A 4 30.87 -13.54 3.05
CA ARG A 4 30.69 -12.92 1.72
C ARG A 4 30.84 -13.88 0.53
N ILE A 5 31.46 -15.05 0.73
CA ILE A 5 31.74 -16.03 -0.34
C ILE A 5 31.34 -17.45 0.10
N GLY A 6 31.50 -17.80 1.38
CA GLY A 6 31.20 -19.15 1.87
C GLY A 6 29.72 -19.39 2.17
N LEU A 7 28.97 -18.35 2.57
CA LEU A 7 27.61 -18.53 3.06
C LEU A 7 26.64 -19.03 1.99
N GLY A 8 26.66 -18.46 0.79
CA GLY A 8 25.81 -18.93 -0.32
C GLY A 8 26.10 -20.38 -0.74
N VAL A 9 27.36 -20.80 -0.66
CA VAL A 9 27.78 -22.19 -0.93
C VAL A 9 27.24 -23.13 0.15
N ILE A 10 27.38 -22.76 1.42
CA ILE A 10 26.87 -23.54 2.56
C ILE A 10 25.34 -23.66 2.50
N LEU A 11 24.63 -22.58 2.16
CA LEU A 11 23.17 -22.57 2.00
C LEU A 11 22.67 -23.44 0.83
N ASN A 12 23.43 -23.48 -0.28
CA ASN A 12 23.09 -24.36 -1.40
C ASN A 12 23.38 -25.83 -1.09
N LEU A 13 24.50 -26.13 -0.43
CA LEU A 13 24.87 -27.50 -0.05
C LEU A 13 23.88 -28.08 0.97
N THR A 14 23.48 -27.29 1.97
CA THR A 14 22.47 -27.70 2.96
C THR A 14 21.11 -28.01 2.35
N ARG A 15 20.72 -27.31 1.28
CA ARG A 15 19.48 -27.61 0.55
C ARG A 15 19.58 -28.88 -0.28
N GLN A 16 20.76 -29.23 -0.79
CA GLN A 16 20.97 -30.39 -1.65
C GLN A 16 21.15 -31.70 -0.88
N GLN A 17 21.71 -31.66 0.34
CA GLN A 17 22.05 -32.87 1.09
C GLN A 17 21.01 -33.27 2.15
N GLU A 18 19.97 -32.46 2.40
CA GLU A 18 18.94 -32.68 3.45
C GLU A 18 19.52 -33.03 4.84
N ASP A 19 20.73 -32.56 5.15
CA ASP A 19 21.39 -32.83 6.44
C ASP A 19 20.70 -32.05 7.57
N ALA A 20 19.94 -32.78 8.39
CA ALA A 20 19.19 -32.22 9.51
C ALA A 20 20.09 -31.59 10.59
N GLN A 21 21.32 -32.08 10.81
CA GLN A 21 22.23 -31.47 11.79
C GLN A 21 22.73 -30.13 11.27
N LEU A 22 23.15 -30.09 10.00
CA LEU A 22 23.64 -28.87 9.39
C LEU A 22 22.52 -27.82 9.27
N ALA A 23 21.30 -28.24 8.94
CA ALA A 23 20.12 -27.37 8.91
C ALA A 23 19.85 -26.71 10.28
N ARG A 24 19.91 -27.46 11.39
CA ARG A 24 19.77 -26.89 12.75
C ARG A 24 20.84 -25.83 13.00
N SER A 25 22.11 -26.16 12.81
CA SER A 25 23.20 -25.23 13.07
C SER A 25 23.10 -23.96 12.21
N VAL A 26 22.84 -24.10 10.91
CA VAL A 26 22.76 -22.96 10.00
C VAL A 26 21.53 -22.10 10.27
N SER A 27 20.36 -22.70 10.52
CA SER A 27 19.14 -21.96 10.89
C SER A 27 19.31 -21.14 12.17
N GLY A 28 19.98 -21.69 13.20
CA GLY A 28 20.27 -20.96 14.44
C GLY A 28 21.27 -19.83 14.27
N ILE A 29 22.26 -19.98 13.38
CA ILE A 29 23.16 -18.88 13.01
C ILE A 29 22.38 -17.77 12.30
N LEU A 30 21.56 -18.12 11.31
CA LEU A 30 20.77 -17.15 10.56
C LEU A 30 19.83 -16.36 11.47
N GLU A 31 19.18 -17.04 12.43
CA GLU A 31 18.34 -16.40 13.44
C GLU A 31 19.03 -15.20 14.11
N HIS A 32 20.26 -15.39 14.57
CA HIS A 32 21.02 -14.35 15.25
C HIS A 32 21.60 -13.30 14.30
N MET A 33 21.77 -13.62 13.03
CA MET A 33 22.32 -12.67 12.05
C MET A 33 21.25 -11.71 11.51
N PHE A 34 20.00 -12.15 11.38
CA PHE A 34 18.89 -11.29 10.95
C PHE A 34 18.52 -10.18 11.94
N LYS A 35 18.93 -10.27 13.22
CA LYS A 35 18.69 -9.24 14.25
C LYS A 35 19.82 -8.20 14.38
N HIS A 36 20.92 -8.33 13.64
CA HIS A 36 22.13 -7.53 13.89
C HIS A 36 22.04 -6.12 13.27
N THR A 37 21.96 -6.03 11.94
CA THR A 37 21.79 -4.77 11.21
C THR A 37 21.02 -4.99 9.91
N GLU A 38 20.38 -3.95 9.39
CA GLU A 38 19.68 -3.99 8.11
C GLU A 38 20.60 -4.43 6.94
N GLU A 39 21.82 -3.90 6.89
CA GLU A 39 22.82 -4.25 5.86
C GLU A 39 23.18 -5.74 5.88
N THR A 40 23.28 -6.33 7.08
CA THR A 40 23.52 -7.76 7.24
C THR A 40 22.36 -8.56 6.66
N SER A 41 21.13 -8.20 7.00
CA SER A 41 19.92 -8.84 6.47
C SER A 41 19.83 -8.76 4.95
N VAL A 42 20.13 -7.59 4.35
CA VAL A 42 20.18 -7.44 2.88
C VAL A 42 21.21 -8.38 2.27
N HIS A 43 22.40 -8.48 2.87
CA HIS A 43 23.45 -9.36 2.37
C HIS A 43 23.08 -10.84 2.48
N LEU A 44 22.48 -11.26 3.60
CA LEU A 44 22.01 -12.63 3.80
C LEU A 44 20.97 -13.04 2.75
N ILE A 45 19.97 -12.18 2.51
CA ILE A 45 18.92 -12.46 1.51
C ILE A 45 19.53 -12.53 0.10
N ALA A 46 20.44 -11.61 -0.25
CA ALA A 46 21.12 -11.62 -1.54
C ALA A 46 21.94 -12.91 -1.79
N ASN A 47 22.40 -13.57 -0.71
CA ASN A 47 23.12 -14.85 -0.77
C ASN A 47 22.20 -16.08 -0.65
N GLY A 48 20.87 -15.92 -0.71
CA GLY A 48 19.91 -17.03 -0.71
C GLY A 48 19.49 -17.54 0.67
N ALA A 49 19.79 -16.81 1.76
CA ALA A 49 19.40 -17.23 3.10
C ALA A 49 17.87 -17.29 3.28
N LEU A 50 17.14 -16.35 2.67
CA LEU A 50 15.68 -16.35 2.72
C LEU A 50 15.09 -17.58 2.03
N ASP A 51 15.58 -17.94 0.85
CA ASP A 51 15.12 -19.14 0.13
C ASP A 51 15.41 -20.42 0.93
N ALA A 52 16.55 -20.49 1.63
CA ALA A 52 16.89 -21.61 2.50
C ALA A 52 15.97 -21.72 3.73
N LEU A 53 15.69 -20.61 4.41
CA LEU A 53 14.74 -20.57 5.52
C LEU A 53 13.34 -21.01 5.08
N LEU A 54 12.84 -20.48 3.97
CA LEU A 54 11.54 -20.87 3.42
C LEU A 54 11.50 -22.34 3.00
N PHE A 55 12.63 -22.89 2.51
CA PHE A 55 12.77 -24.32 2.26
C PHE A 55 12.62 -25.13 3.55
N TRP A 56 13.36 -24.77 4.60
CA TRP A 56 13.35 -25.48 5.89
C TRP A 56 12.07 -25.31 6.71
N CYS A 57 11.20 -24.33 6.41
CA CYS A 57 9.84 -24.28 6.96
C CYS A 57 8.99 -25.52 6.63
N ARG A 58 9.42 -26.38 5.69
CA ARG A 58 8.80 -27.67 5.38
C ARG A 58 9.34 -28.85 6.20
N SER A 59 10.35 -28.62 7.05
CA SER A 59 10.98 -29.67 7.86
C SER A 59 10.03 -30.24 8.91
N THR A 60 10.24 -31.48 9.33
CA THR A 60 9.54 -32.08 10.48
C THR A 60 10.27 -31.85 11.80
N ASP A 61 11.43 -31.19 11.77
CA ASP A 61 12.24 -30.94 12.96
C ASP A 61 11.78 -29.68 13.70
N PRO A 62 11.26 -29.80 14.94
CA PRO A 62 10.74 -28.65 15.69
C PRO A 62 11.83 -27.60 15.99
N THR A 63 13.09 -28.01 16.14
CA THR A 63 14.20 -27.08 16.41
C THR A 63 14.49 -26.22 15.18
N VAL A 64 14.54 -26.84 13.99
CA VAL A 64 14.75 -26.12 12.73
C VAL A 64 13.59 -25.17 12.46
N LEU A 65 12.36 -25.64 12.65
CA LEU A 65 11.16 -24.83 12.48
C LEU A 65 11.15 -23.60 13.39
N ARG A 66 11.52 -23.77 14.66
CA ARG A 66 11.62 -22.66 15.62
C ARG A 66 12.67 -21.64 15.20
N HIS A 67 13.87 -22.10 14.83
CA HIS A 67 14.93 -21.20 14.32
C HIS A 67 14.48 -20.47 13.05
N CYS A 68 13.75 -21.13 12.15
CA CYS A 68 13.22 -20.50 10.94
C CYS A 68 12.17 -19.43 11.27
N ALA A 69 11.23 -19.73 12.18
CA ALA A 69 10.21 -18.78 12.60
C ALA A 69 10.83 -17.52 13.24
N VAL A 70 11.81 -17.70 14.14
CA VAL A 70 12.51 -16.58 14.78
C VAL A 70 13.36 -15.80 13.77
N ALA A 71 14.06 -16.49 12.86
CA ALA A 71 14.87 -15.83 11.82
C ALA A 71 14.02 -14.97 10.87
N LEU A 72 12.88 -15.50 10.42
CA LEU A 72 11.93 -14.77 9.58
C LEU A 72 11.30 -13.60 10.34
N ALA A 73 11.00 -13.76 11.62
CA ALA A 73 10.50 -12.67 12.47
C ALA A 73 11.54 -11.56 12.65
N ASN A 74 12.80 -11.93 12.91
CA ASN A 74 13.90 -10.97 12.99
C ASN A 74 14.09 -10.23 11.66
N CYS A 75 14.00 -10.94 10.53
CA CYS A 75 14.06 -10.32 9.20
C CYS A 75 12.90 -9.34 8.95
N ALA A 76 11.69 -9.67 9.41
CA ALA A 76 10.53 -8.80 9.25
C ALA A 76 10.58 -7.55 10.14
N MET A 77 11.05 -7.69 11.39
CA MET A 77 11.08 -6.62 12.39
C MET A 77 12.32 -5.72 12.28
N TYR A 78 13.50 -6.29 12.01
CA TYR A 78 14.78 -5.57 12.02
C TYR A 78 15.40 -5.43 10.62
N GLY A 79 14.78 -6.01 9.59
CA GLY A 79 15.20 -5.81 8.21
C GLY A 79 14.67 -4.51 7.61
N SER A 80 15.40 -3.97 6.63
CA SER A 80 14.96 -2.80 5.86
C SER A 80 13.70 -3.10 5.04
N HIS A 81 13.05 -2.03 4.53
CA HIS A 81 11.92 -2.15 3.60
C HIS A 81 12.24 -3.02 2.37
N ARG A 82 13.50 -3.04 1.92
CA ARG A 82 13.93 -3.92 0.82
C ARG A 82 13.89 -5.41 1.20
N CYS A 83 14.34 -5.76 2.41
CA CYS A 83 14.27 -7.13 2.92
C CYS A 83 12.82 -7.60 3.03
N GLN A 84 11.98 -6.74 3.61
CA GLN A 84 10.54 -6.94 3.75
C GLN A 84 9.84 -7.15 2.39
N ARG A 85 10.18 -6.35 1.37
CA ARG A 85 9.66 -6.51 0.01
C ARG A 85 10.04 -7.87 -0.59
N TRP A 86 11.30 -8.30 -0.44
CA TRP A 86 11.72 -9.64 -0.86
C TRP A 86 10.96 -10.77 -0.15
N MET A 87 10.62 -10.60 1.14
CA MET A 87 9.77 -11.56 1.85
C MET A 87 8.37 -11.68 1.22
N ILE A 88 7.79 -10.56 0.79
CA ILE A 88 6.47 -10.55 0.11
C ILE A 88 6.58 -11.19 -1.28
N GLU A 89 7.58 -10.82 -2.07
CA GLU A 89 7.80 -11.35 -3.41
C GLU A 89 8.01 -12.87 -3.41
N LYS A 90 8.65 -13.40 -2.36
CA LYS A 90 8.87 -14.84 -2.15
C LYS A 90 7.73 -15.55 -1.42
N GLN A 91 6.60 -14.86 -1.18
CA GLN A 91 5.43 -15.40 -0.48
C GLN A 91 5.78 -16.01 0.88
N ALA A 92 6.69 -15.39 1.65
CA ALA A 92 7.12 -15.89 2.96
C ALA A 92 5.95 -16.18 3.92
N ALA A 93 4.88 -15.39 3.81
CA ALA A 93 3.62 -15.58 4.53
C ALA A 93 3.00 -16.98 4.32
N GLU A 94 3.03 -17.51 3.09
CA GLU A 94 2.40 -18.80 2.77
C GLU A 94 3.10 -19.97 3.50
N TRP A 95 4.42 -19.88 3.65
CA TRP A 95 5.25 -20.87 4.32
C TRP A 95 5.12 -20.84 5.85
N LEU A 96 4.56 -19.77 6.40
CA LEU A 96 4.38 -19.57 7.82
C LEU A 96 2.99 -19.98 8.32
N PHE A 97 2.01 -20.22 7.45
CA PHE A 97 0.68 -20.68 7.87
C PHE A 97 0.73 -21.99 8.67
N PRO A 98 1.45 -23.06 8.25
CA PRO A 98 1.51 -24.29 9.04
C PRO A 98 2.11 -24.09 10.44
N LEU A 99 3.08 -23.18 10.57
CA LEU A 99 3.73 -22.83 11.83
C LEU A 99 2.84 -21.97 12.74
N ALA A 100 2.05 -21.06 12.17
CA ALA A 100 1.10 -20.23 12.91
C ALA A 100 0.00 -21.05 13.60
N PHE A 101 -0.30 -22.26 13.09
CA PHE A 101 -1.34 -23.13 13.63
C PHE A 101 -0.81 -24.41 14.30
N SER A 102 0.51 -24.56 14.46
CA SER A 102 1.07 -25.69 15.19
C SER A 102 0.80 -25.56 16.69
N LYS A 103 0.13 -26.55 17.29
CA LYS A 103 -0.18 -26.58 18.74
C LYS A 103 1.03 -26.85 19.64
N GLU A 104 2.13 -27.32 19.05
CA GLU A 104 3.29 -27.84 19.81
C GLU A 104 4.27 -26.75 20.27
N ASP A 105 4.22 -25.55 19.67
CA ASP A 105 5.11 -24.44 20.02
C ASP A 105 4.37 -23.09 19.93
N GLU A 106 3.90 -22.60 21.08
CA GLU A 106 3.23 -21.31 21.23
C GLU A 106 4.13 -20.12 20.85
N LEU A 107 5.46 -20.27 20.99
CA LEU A 107 6.40 -19.20 20.66
C LEU A 107 6.53 -19.07 19.14
N SER A 108 6.74 -20.19 18.45
CA SER A 108 6.85 -20.22 16.97
C SER A 108 5.56 -19.77 16.28
N SER A 109 4.40 -20.16 16.82
CA SER A 109 3.10 -19.73 16.26
C SER A 109 2.86 -18.22 16.41
N CYS A 110 3.17 -17.64 17.59
CA CYS A 110 3.06 -16.20 17.83
C CYS A 110 4.02 -15.38 16.93
N LEU A 111 5.24 -15.88 16.71
CA LEU A 111 6.21 -15.25 15.82
C LEU A 111 5.78 -15.32 14.35
N ALA A 112 5.25 -16.45 13.90
CA ALA A 112 4.68 -16.60 12.56
C ALA A 112 3.51 -15.61 12.34
N VAL A 113 2.63 -15.44 13.32
CA VAL A 113 1.55 -14.42 13.26
C VAL A 113 2.11 -13.00 13.18
N THR A 114 3.17 -12.70 13.92
CA THR A 114 3.84 -11.38 13.87
C THR A 114 4.39 -11.10 12.47
N VAL A 115 5.04 -12.09 11.83
CA VAL A 115 5.54 -11.94 10.46
C VAL A 115 4.39 -11.78 9.47
N LEU A 116 3.31 -12.56 9.60
CA LEU A 116 2.14 -12.46 8.75
C LEU A 116 1.49 -11.07 8.83
N ALA A 117 1.34 -10.53 10.04
CA ALA A 117 0.82 -9.19 10.27
C ALA A 117 1.71 -8.13 9.62
N GLN A 118 3.03 -8.26 9.78
CA GLN A 118 3.99 -7.33 9.18
C GLN A 118 3.98 -7.39 7.65
N CYS A 119 4.05 -8.59 7.06
CA CYS A 119 3.97 -8.77 5.61
C CYS A 119 2.66 -8.25 5.02
N ARG A 120 1.53 -8.39 5.74
CA ARG A 120 0.25 -7.83 5.33
C ARG A 120 0.27 -6.30 5.34
N ALA A 121 0.71 -5.69 6.44
CA ALA A 121 0.81 -4.23 6.56
C ALA A 121 1.70 -3.63 5.46
N LEU A 122 2.80 -4.31 5.14
CA LEU A 122 3.71 -3.92 4.06
C LEU A 122 3.11 -4.08 2.66
N LYS A 123 2.29 -5.11 2.45
CA LYS A 123 1.57 -5.29 1.19
C LYS A 123 0.50 -4.21 1.01
N GLU A 124 -0.19 -3.84 2.09
CA GLU A 124 -1.14 -2.73 2.11
C GLU A 124 -0.44 -1.39 1.84
N SER A 125 0.72 -1.13 2.45
CA SER A 125 1.50 0.09 2.18
C SER A 125 2.14 0.13 0.78
N SER A 126 2.46 -1.02 0.19
CA SER A 126 2.95 -1.13 -1.20
C SER A 126 1.85 -1.01 -2.25
N CYS A 127 0.57 -1.14 -1.89
CA CYS A 127 -0.57 -1.18 -2.83
C CYS A 127 -1.58 -0.05 -2.57
N THR A 128 -1.12 1.15 -2.24
CA THR A 128 -2.04 2.29 -2.13
C THR A 128 -2.57 2.69 -3.53
N PRO A 129 -3.77 3.30 -3.61
CA PRO A 129 -4.30 3.84 -4.87
C PRO A 129 -3.33 4.82 -5.55
N VAL A 130 -2.60 5.61 -4.74
CA VAL A 130 -1.58 6.56 -5.21
C VAL A 130 -0.42 5.84 -5.90
N LEU A 131 0.16 4.82 -5.26
CA LEU A 131 1.26 4.03 -5.84
C LEU A 131 0.83 3.27 -7.10
N THR A 132 -0.40 2.72 -7.08
CA THR A 132 -0.97 2.04 -8.24
C THR A 132 -1.13 2.99 -9.43
N TRP A 133 -1.63 4.20 -9.19
CA TRP A 133 -1.76 5.22 -10.22
C TRP A 133 -0.39 5.65 -10.76
N LEU A 134 0.61 5.89 -9.90
CA LEU A 134 1.98 6.22 -10.33
C LEU A 134 2.56 5.19 -11.29
N GLN A 135 2.38 3.90 -11.00
CA GLN A 135 2.82 2.82 -11.88
C GLN A 135 2.09 2.86 -13.22
N GLN A 136 0.77 3.07 -13.22
CA GLN A 136 -0.04 3.14 -14.44
C GLN A 136 0.34 4.32 -15.35
N VAL A 137 0.66 5.48 -14.79
CA VAL A 137 1.07 6.67 -15.58
C VAL A 137 2.56 6.66 -15.95
N GLY A 138 3.31 5.63 -15.54
CA GLY A 138 4.72 5.46 -15.89
C GLY A 138 5.71 6.23 -15.00
N PHE A 139 5.34 6.51 -13.76
CA PHE A 139 6.13 7.19 -12.73
C PHE A 139 6.59 6.23 -11.61
N SER A 140 6.76 4.94 -11.91
CA SER A 140 7.15 3.91 -10.93
C SER A 140 8.48 4.18 -10.24
N ALA A 141 9.39 4.92 -10.89
CA ALA A 141 10.67 5.32 -10.30
C ALA A 141 10.54 6.24 -9.07
N TYR A 142 9.37 6.87 -8.88
CA TYR A 142 9.09 7.75 -7.75
C TYR A 142 8.25 7.08 -6.67
N CYS A 143 7.85 5.81 -6.83
CA CYS A 143 7.01 5.11 -5.85
C CYS A 143 7.61 5.12 -4.45
N ASP A 144 8.92 4.85 -4.33
CA ASP A 144 9.58 4.78 -3.03
C ASP A 144 9.54 6.14 -2.31
N CYS A 145 9.82 7.25 -3.01
CA CYS A 145 9.72 8.60 -2.44
C CYS A 145 8.29 8.97 -2.01
N PHE A 146 7.28 8.65 -2.83
CA PHE A 146 5.87 8.88 -2.46
C PHE A 146 5.46 8.06 -1.23
N GLN A 147 5.99 6.84 -1.10
CA GLN A 147 5.72 5.97 0.04
C GLN A 147 6.43 6.46 1.31
N GLU A 148 7.71 6.83 1.22
CA GLU A 148 8.51 7.34 2.33
C GLU A 148 7.93 8.64 2.91
N LEU A 149 7.47 9.55 2.04
CA LEU A 149 6.79 10.79 2.43
C LEU A 149 5.31 10.59 2.77
N GLN A 150 4.80 9.36 2.70
CA GLN A 150 3.41 9.00 3.02
C GLN A 150 2.38 9.84 2.24
N VAL A 151 2.64 10.08 0.96
CA VAL A 151 1.73 10.85 0.10
C VAL A 151 0.45 10.06 -0.13
N ASP A 152 -0.64 10.51 0.48
CA ASP A 152 -1.97 9.95 0.32
C ASP A 152 -2.76 10.63 -0.81
N GLY A 153 -4.05 10.29 -0.94
CA GLY A 153 -4.91 10.85 -1.98
C GLY A 153 -5.17 12.35 -1.82
N ASP A 154 -5.24 12.87 -0.59
CA ASP A 154 -5.46 14.29 -0.33
C ASP A 154 -4.22 15.11 -0.70
N LEU A 155 -3.05 14.67 -0.22
CA LEU A 155 -1.76 15.29 -0.57
C LEU A 155 -1.52 15.24 -2.09
N LEU A 156 -1.81 14.12 -2.75
CA LEU A 156 -1.66 14.00 -4.20
C LEU A 156 -2.55 15.00 -4.95
N LEU A 157 -3.79 15.22 -4.49
CA LEU A 157 -4.71 16.17 -5.14
C LEU A 157 -4.30 17.62 -4.92
N ASN A 158 -3.50 17.93 -3.89
CA ASN A 158 -3.02 19.28 -3.58
C ASN A 158 -1.56 19.55 -3.96
N ILE A 159 -0.88 18.56 -4.53
CA ILE A 159 0.55 18.65 -4.80
C ILE A 159 0.91 19.75 -5.79
N THR A 160 1.97 20.51 -5.46
CA THR A 160 2.45 21.65 -6.25
C THR A 160 3.69 21.29 -7.08
N ASP A 161 4.06 22.14 -8.06
CA ASP A 161 5.33 21.97 -8.80
C ASP A 161 6.54 22.05 -7.86
N GLN A 162 6.42 22.81 -6.76
CA GLN A 162 7.47 22.99 -5.78
C GLN A 162 7.69 21.70 -5.00
N ASP A 163 6.64 21.09 -4.44
CA ASP A 163 6.72 19.82 -3.69
C ASP A 163 7.31 18.70 -4.56
N LEU A 164 6.89 18.65 -5.83
CA LEU A 164 7.43 17.72 -6.81
C LEU A 164 8.95 17.90 -7.00
N SER A 165 9.43 19.14 -6.98
CA SER A 165 10.84 19.47 -7.21
C SER A 165 11.70 19.33 -5.96
N SER A 166 11.26 19.86 -4.81
CA SER A 166 12.07 19.89 -3.59
C SER A 166 12.00 18.59 -2.81
N ASP A 167 10.83 17.97 -2.73
CA ASP A 167 10.58 16.89 -1.77
C ASP A 167 10.57 15.53 -2.48
N LEU A 168 9.96 15.47 -3.67
CA LEU A 168 9.84 14.22 -4.45
C LEU A 168 10.95 14.01 -5.49
N GLY A 169 11.92 14.92 -5.55
CA GLY A 169 13.12 14.76 -6.38
C GLY A 169 12.88 14.81 -7.89
N MET A 170 11.74 15.32 -8.37
CA MET A 170 11.49 15.54 -9.80
C MET A 170 12.18 16.82 -10.28
N THR A 171 13.50 16.82 -10.33
CA THR A 171 14.32 18.00 -10.70
C THR A 171 14.08 18.49 -12.13
N ALA A 172 13.82 17.58 -13.07
CA ALA A 172 13.56 17.91 -14.46
C ALA A 172 12.14 18.50 -14.66
N GLY A 173 12.06 19.77 -15.06
CA GLY A 173 10.78 20.46 -15.25
C GLY A 173 9.85 19.83 -16.31
N LEU A 174 10.40 19.15 -17.33
CA LEU A 174 9.58 18.40 -18.30
C LEU A 174 8.90 17.18 -17.65
N THR A 175 9.59 16.50 -16.73
CA THR A 175 9.04 15.38 -15.97
C THR A 175 7.89 15.84 -15.09
N ARG A 176 8.05 16.97 -14.38
CA ARG A 176 6.97 17.57 -13.58
C ARG A 176 5.79 18.01 -14.43
N LYS A 177 6.02 18.63 -15.59
CA LYS A 177 4.94 18.99 -16.53
C LYS A 177 4.16 17.77 -17.02
N ARG A 178 4.84 16.64 -17.29
CA ARG A 178 4.18 15.37 -17.64
C ARG A 178 3.35 14.85 -16.47
N PHE A 179 3.92 14.83 -15.26
CA PHE A 179 3.22 14.41 -14.05
C PHE A 179 1.95 15.23 -13.83
N LEU A 180 2.06 16.56 -13.82
CA LEU A 180 0.93 17.48 -13.62
C LEU A 180 -0.11 17.39 -14.75
N ARG A 181 0.26 16.96 -15.96
CA ARG A 181 -0.70 16.67 -17.03
C ARG A 181 -1.50 15.41 -16.69
N ASP A 182 -0.84 14.33 -16.29
CA ASP A 182 -1.51 13.07 -15.97
C ASP A 182 -2.34 13.20 -14.68
N LEU A 183 -1.89 14.00 -13.71
CA LEU A 183 -2.67 14.36 -12.51
C LEU A 183 -3.94 15.14 -12.86
N ARG A 184 -3.88 16.07 -13.83
CA ARG A 184 -5.09 16.78 -14.31
C ARG A 184 -6.11 15.82 -14.91
N VAL A 185 -5.66 14.78 -15.62
CA VAL A 185 -6.55 13.72 -16.11
C VAL A 185 -7.19 12.99 -14.93
N LEU A 186 -6.41 12.57 -13.93
CA LEU A 186 -6.94 11.94 -12.72
C LEU A 186 -8.01 12.81 -12.05
N LYS A 187 -7.71 14.10 -11.78
CA LYS A 187 -8.66 15.04 -11.17
C LYS A 187 -9.95 15.20 -11.97
N THR A 188 -9.86 15.14 -13.30
CA THR A 188 -11.04 15.26 -14.16
C THR A 188 -11.97 14.04 -14.03
N TYR A 189 -11.44 12.84 -13.82
CA TYR A 189 -12.24 11.60 -13.76
C TYR A 189 -12.43 11.05 -12.34
N ALA A 190 -11.89 11.72 -11.33
CA ALA A 190 -12.04 11.31 -9.94
C ALA A 190 -13.51 11.38 -9.48
N ASN A 191 -13.85 10.48 -8.56
CA ASN A 191 -15.13 10.50 -7.87
C ASN A 191 -15.02 11.34 -6.59
N TYR A 192 -15.77 12.43 -6.51
CA TYR A 192 -15.79 13.37 -5.39
C TYR A 192 -17.00 13.17 -4.46
N SER A 193 -17.76 12.07 -4.58
CA SER A 193 -19.01 11.85 -3.83
C SER A 193 -18.88 11.92 -2.30
N THR A 194 -17.67 11.72 -1.76
CA THR A 194 -17.41 11.77 -0.31
C THR A 194 -17.19 13.18 0.22
N CYS A 195 -16.76 14.13 -0.62
CA CYS A 195 -16.44 15.50 -0.22
C CYS A 195 -17.26 16.58 -0.93
N ASP A 196 -17.97 16.25 -2.01
CA ASP A 196 -18.78 17.17 -2.80
C ASP A 196 -20.30 16.92 -2.63
N PRO A 197 -20.91 17.27 -1.49
CA PRO A 197 -22.34 17.05 -1.25
C PRO A 197 -23.24 17.92 -2.14
N ASN A 198 -22.71 19.02 -2.68
CA ASN A 198 -23.45 20.01 -3.47
C ASN A 198 -23.25 19.85 -4.99
N ASN A 199 -22.60 18.76 -5.41
CA ASN A 199 -22.37 18.38 -6.79
C ASN A 199 -21.73 19.50 -7.64
N MET A 200 -20.70 20.12 -7.07
CA MET A 200 -19.85 21.12 -7.69
C MET A 200 -19.11 20.54 -8.90
N ALA A 201 -18.75 19.26 -8.86
CA ALA A 201 -18.05 18.58 -9.96
C ALA A 201 -18.88 18.53 -11.25
N ASP A 202 -20.17 18.26 -11.14
CA ASP A 202 -21.07 18.24 -12.30
C ASP A 202 -21.35 19.66 -12.80
N TRP A 203 -21.48 20.63 -11.89
CA TRP A 203 -21.60 22.05 -12.27
C TRP A 203 -20.41 22.53 -13.09
N LEU A 204 -19.18 22.24 -12.64
CA LEU A 204 -17.97 22.60 -13.35
C LEU A 204 -17.93 21.95 -14.74
N ALA A 205 -18.35 20.69 -14.85
CA ALA A 205 -18.42 19.97 -16.11
C ALA A 205 -19.46 20.56 -17.09
N GLU A 206 -20.57 21.12 -16.60
CA GLU A 206 -21.55 21.88 -17.41
C GLU A 206 -20.92 23.15 -18.02
N VAL A 207 -19.99 23.81 -17.31
CA VAL A 207 -19.29 25.00 -17.82
C VAL A 207 -18.23 24.62 -18.87
N ASP A 208 -17.37 23.67 -18.55
CA ASP A 208 -16.42 23.01 -19.46
C ASP A 208 -16.05 21.66 -18.83
N PRO A 209 -16.12 20.52 -19.54
CA PRO A 209 -15.80 19.21 -18.96
C PRO A 209 -14.43 19.15 -18.29
N ARG A 210 -13.46 19.96 -18.74
CA ARG A 210 -12.12 20.02 -18.14
C ARG A 210 -12.11 20.72 -16.79
N PHE A 211 -13.11 21.54 -16.45
CA PHE A 211 -13.13 22.28 -15.19
C PHE A 211 -13.42 21.40 -13.99
N ARG A 212 -13.88 20.16 -14.20
CA ARG A 212 -13.97 19.14 -13.14
C ARG A 212 -12.64 18.91 -12.41
N GLN A 213 -11.50 19.23 -13.04
CA GLN A 213 -10.20 19.20 -12.37
C GLN A 213 -10.07 20.17 -11.17
N TYR A 214 -10.93 21.19 -11.07
CA TYR A 214 -10.92 22.20 -10.02
C TYR A 214 -11.83 21.87 -8.83
N THR A 215 -12.60 20.77 -8.90
CA THR A 215 -13.57 20.41 -7.86
C THR A 215 -12.93 20.36 -6.48
N TYR A 216 -11.80 19.67 -6.35
CA TYR A 216 -11.18 19.44 -5.04
C TYR A 216 -10.77 20.75 -4.36
N GLY A 217 -10.08 21.64 -5.09
CA GLY A 217 -9.64 22.93 -4.55
C GLY A 217 -10.83 23.81 -4.13
N LEU A 218 -11.90 23.86 -4.93
CA LEU A 218 -13.11 24.62 -4.59
C LEU A 218 -13.79 24.06 -3.34
N VAL A 219 -14.04 22.75 -3.29
CA VAL A 219 -14.70 22.08 -2.17
C VAL A 219 -13.89 22.23 -0.88
N GLN A 220 -12.56 22.10 -0.96
CA GLN A 220 -11.67 22.27 0.20
C GLN A 220 -11.63 23.72 0.71
N SER A 221 -11.77 24.71 -0.17
CA SER A 221 -11.98 26.11 0.22
C SER A 221 -13.39 26.39 0.78
N GLY A 222 -14.26 25.38 0.91
CA GLY A 222 -15.65 25.54 1.38
C GLY A 222 -16.58 26.17 0.35
N VAL A 223 -16.21 26.12 -0.95
CA VAL A 223 -17.03 26.68 -2.03
C VAL A 223 -18.12 25.68 -2.42
N ASP A 224 -19.34 26.18 -2.55
CA ASP A 224 -20.49 25.44 -3.02
C ASP A 224 -21.28 26.24 -4.10
N ARG A 225 -22.36 25.64 -4.62
CA ARG A 225 -23.23 26.30 -5.62
C ARG A 225 -23.90 27.58 -5.09
N ASN A 226 -23.99 27.79 -3.78
CA ASN A 226 -24.67 28.93 -3.18
C ASN A 226 -23.73 30.13 -3.02
N ASN A 227 -22.46 29.89 -2.70
CA ASN A 227 -21.48 30.94 -2.41
C ASN A 227 -20.52 31.25 -3.59
N VAL A 228 -20.46 30.40 -4.62
CA VAL A 228 -19.58 30.61 -5.80
C VAL A 228 -19.81 31.94 -6.53
N GLN A 229 -21.01 32.52 -6.41
CA GLN A 229 -21.32 33.84 -6.99
C GLN A 229 -20.63 35.01 -6.28
N GLN A 230 -20.24 34.83 -5.01
CA GLN A 230 -19.62 35.85 -4.18
C GLN A 230 -18.09 35.85 -4.28
N LEU A 231 -17.51 34.84 -4.92
CA LEU A 231 -16.07 34.70 -5.05
C LEU A 231 -15.47 35.74 -5.99
N THR A 232 -14.27 36.19 -5.62
CA THR A 232 -13.42 37.06 -6.42
C THR A 232 -12.43 36.27 -7.27
N ASP A 233 -11.86 36.91 -8.29
CA ASP A 233 -10.80 36.30 -9.11
C ASP A 233 -9.57 35.92 -8.26
N GLN A 234 -9.25 36.72 -7.24
CA GLN A 234 -8.14 36.48 -6.32
C GLN A 234 -8.37 35.24 -5.44
N GLN A 235 -9.57 35.06 -4.90
CA GLN A 235 -9.91 33.87 -4.11
C GLN A 235 -9.86 32.60 -4.98
N LEU A 236 -10.38 32.67 -6.21
CA LEU A 236 -10.27 31.54 -7.14
C LEU A 236 -8.81 31.21 -7.49
N GLN A 237 -7.93 32.20 -7.55
CA GLN A 237 -6.51 31.98 -7.83
C GLN A 237 -5.76 31.40 -6.62
N HIS A 238 -5.88 32.03 -5.45
CA HIS A 238 -5.05 31.72 -4.29
C HIS A 238 -5.64 30.65 -3.38
N ASP A 239 -6.96 30.67 -3.15
CA ASP A 239 -7.62 29.73 -2.24
C ASP A 239 -8.02 28.46 -2.99
N CYS A 240 -8.60 28.61 -4.19
CA CYS A 240 -9.10 27.47 -4.98
C CYS A 240 -8.08 26.93 -6.00
N LEU A 241 -6.88 27.52 -6.08
CA LEU A 241 -5.75 27.06 -6.90
C LEU A 241 -6.05 26.98 -8.41
N ILE A 242 -6.79 27.96 -8.95
CA ILE A 242 -7.11 28.06 -10.37
C ILE A 242 -6.20 29.10 -11.04
N ASP A 243 -4.97 28.72 -11.37
CA ASP A 243 -3.97 29.65 -11.95
C ASP A 243 -4.38 30.27 -13.29
N ASN A 244 -5.15 29.53 -14.10
CA ASN A 244 -5.54 30.00 -15.42
C ASN A 244 -6.66 31.04 -15.32
N GLY A 245 -6.30 32.32 -15.53
CA GLY A 245 -7.25 33.44 -15.48
C GLY A 245 -8.41 33.35 -16.47
N VAL A 246 -8.23 32.68 -17.63
CA VAL A 246 -9.33 32.44 -18.57
C VAL A 246 -10.35 31.44 -17.99
N HIS A 247 -9.87 30.45 -17.25
CA HIS A 247 -10.75 29.49 -16.59
C HIS A 247 -11.53 30.17 -15.46
N ARG A 248 -10.85 30.98 -14.63
CA ARG A 248 -11.50 31.78 -13.58
C ARG A 248 -12.58 32.69 -14.14
N ALA A 249 -12.27 33.45 -15.19
CA ALA A 249 -13.24 34.33 -15.84
C ALA A 249 -14.48 33.56 -16.34
N LYS A 250 -14.28 32.38 -16.93
CA LYS A 250 -15.41 31.51 -17.37
C LYS A 250 -16.24 31.01 -16.19
N ILE A 251 -15.61 30.54 -15.12
CA ILE A 251 -16.27 30.07 -13.90
C ILE A 251 -17.10 31.19 -13.27
N LEU A 252 -16.52 32.39 -13.09
CA LEU A 252 -17.21 33.57 -12.56
C LEU A 252 -18.35 34.05 -13.47
N SER A 253 -18.19 33.93 -14.79
CA SER A 253 -19.26 34.28 -15.74
C SER A 253 -20.43 33.29 -15.68
N ALA A 254 -20.14 32.01 -15.43
CA ALA A 254 -21.15 30.96 -15.36
C ALA A 254 -21.92 31.00 -14.04
N SER A 255 -21.27 31.37 -12.92
CA SER A 255 -21.92 31.46 -11.62
C SER A 255 -23.05 32.50 -11.60
N ARG A 256 -22.93 33.57 -12.39
CA ARG A 256 -23.93 34.64 -12.51
C ARG A 256 -25.16 34.29 -13.34
N LYS A 257 -25.17 33.13 -14.02
CA LYS A 257 -26.34 32.68 -14.78
C LYS A 257 -27.37 32.05 -13.84
N PRO A 258 -28.68 32.30 -14.05
CA PRO A 258 -29.71 31.68 -13.24
C PRO A 258 -29.62 30.15 -13.34
N ILE A 259 -29.74 29.50 -12.18
CA ILE A 259 -29.67 28.03 -12.03
C ILE A 259 -30.69 27.41 -12.98
N ARG A 260 -30.23 26.64 -13.97
CA ARG A 260 -31.13 25.76 -14.73
C ARG A 260 -31.52 24.61 -13.81
N PRO A 261 -32.82 24.27 -13.67
CA PRO A 261 -33.22 23.08 -12.95
C PRO A 261 -32.59 21.86 -13.61
N CYS A 262 -31.98 21.01 -12.79
CA CYS A 262 -31.32 19.77 -13.21
C CYS A 262 -32.33 18.87 -13.93
N HIS A 263 -32.22 18.77 -15.25
CA HIS A 263 -32.83 17.66 -16.00
C HIS A 263 -31.76 16.60 -16.21
N THR A 264 -31.97 15.47 -15.55
CA THR A 264 -31.20 14.23 -15.69
C THR A 264 -31.41 13.64 -17.09
N ASP A 265 -30.73 14.17 -18.12
CA ASP A 265 -30.68 13.53 -19.43
C ASP A 265 -29.38 12.73 -19.59
N MET A 266 -29.44 11.52 -19.02
CA MET A 266 -28.44 10.46 -19.11
C MET A 266 -28.44 9.80 -20.49
N LYS A 267 -28.19 10.53 -21.59
CA LYS A 267 -28.18 9.94 -22.94
C LYS A 267 -27.03 10.29 -23.90
N ASP A 268 -26.19 11.30 -23.66
CA ASP A 268 -25.22 11.72 -24.70
C ASP A 268 -23.76 11.28 -24.55
N TRP A 269 -23.38 10.60 -23.45
CA TRP A 269 -21.97 10.18 -23.24
C TRP A 269 -21.62 8.79 -23.77
N VAL A 270 -22.60 7.94 -24.09
CA VAL A 270 -22.35 6.54 -24.51
C VAL A 270 -21.78 6.43 -25.94
N HIS A 271 -21.87 7.48 -26.75
CA HIS A 271 -21.49 7.40 -28.17
C HIS A 271 -20.09 7.93 -28.54
N LYS A 272 -19.36 8.58 -27.61
CA LYS A 272 -18.08 9.25 -27.96
C LYS A 272 -16.81 8.68 -27.31
N VAL A 273 -16.90 7.55 -26.59
CA VAL A 273 -15.74 6.80 -26.07
C VAL A 273 -15.74 5.34 -26.55
N ARG A 274 -16.14 5.11 -27.81
CA ARG A 274 -15.81 3.85 -28.50
C ARG A 274 -14.34 3.91 -28.93
N GLY A 275 -13.47 3.52 -28.02
CA GLY A 275 -12.02 3.42 -28.23
C GLY A 275 -11.24 2.71 -27.13
N PHE A 276 -11.88 2.31 -26.02
CA PHE A 276 -11.31 1.39 -25.04
C PHE A 276 -12.36 0.35 -24.68
N SER A 277 -12.12 -0.89 -25.11
CA SER A 277 -12.92 -2.05 -24.74
C SER A 277 -12.78 -2.31 -23.24
N PHE A 278 -13.77 -1.87 -22.46
CA PHE A 278 -14.00 -2.32 -21.09
C PHE A 278 -14.91 -3.56 -21.14
N SER A 279 -14.38 -4.69 -21.58
CA SER A 279 -15.08 -5.98 -21.57
C SER A 279 -14.21 -7.09 -20.98
N ALA A 280 -13.68 -6.86 -19.77
CA ALA A 280 -12.95 -7.91 -19.05
C ALA A 280 -13.14 -7.94 -17.52
N CYS A 281 -13.99 -7.11 -16.90
CA CYS A 281 -14.06 -7.05 -15.42
C CYS A 281 -15.43 -7.31 -14.78
N ILE A 282 -16.46 -7.74 -15.52
CA ILE A 282 -17.74 -8.12 -14.90
C ILE A 282 -18.11 -9.53 -15.38
N GLY A 283 -17.43 -10.52 -14.83
CA GLY A 283 -17.66 -11.92 -15.21
C GLY A 283 -17.05 -12.97 -14.29
N LEU A 284 -16.57 -12.61 -13.09
CA LEU A 284 -16.01 -13.56 -12.12
C LEU A 284 -16.48 -13.34 -10.67
N TYR A 285 -17.51 -12.50 -10.44
CA TYR A 285 -17.89 -12.06 -9.09
C TYR A 285 -18.95 -12.91 -8.36
N VAL A 286 -19.34 -14.09 -8.88
CA VAL A 286 -20.47 -14.84 -8.28
C VAL A 286 -20.15 -16.30 -7.87
N THR A 287 -18.94 -16.81 -8.07
CA THR A 287 -18.59 -18.18 -7.61
C THR A 287 -17.53 -18.25 -6.52
N SER A 288 -16.82 -17.15 -6.19
CA SER A 288 -15.83 -17.15 -5.08
C SER A 288 -16.41 -16.71 -3.73
N SER A 289 -17.61 -16.11 -3.71
CA SER A 289 -18.19 -15.52 -2.50
C SER A 289 -18.56 -16.56 -1.44
N PHE A 290 -18.94 -17.78 -1.83
CA PHE A 290 -19.26 -18.84 -0.85
C PHE A 290 -18.01 -19.40 -0.16
N LEU A 291 -16.91 -19.58 -0.89
CA LEU A 291 -15.65 -20.07 -0.31
C LEU A 291 -14.94 -18.99 0.52
N LEU A 292 -14.95 -17.73 0.06
CA LEU A 292 -14.39 -16.59 0.80
C LEU A 292 -15.20 -16.27 2.06
N HIS A 293 -16.53 -16.43 2.04
CA HIS A 293 -17.33 -16.24 3.25
C HIS A 293 -17.11 -17.39 4.25
N GLN A 294 -16.93 -18.64 3.80
CA GLN A 294 -16.57 -19.75 4.68
C GLN A 294 -15.16 -19.62 5.25
N ILE A 295 -14.20 -19.17 4.44
CA ILE A 295 -12.81 -18.91 4.87
C ILE A 295 -12.76 -17.67 5.78
N MET A 296 -13.48 -16.59 5.50
CA MET A 296 -13.58 -15.43 6.40
C MET A 296 -14.29 -15.79 7.70
N PHE A 297 -15.33 -16.62 7.70
CA PHE A 297 -16.01 -17.01 8.94
C PHE A 297 -15.16 -17.95 9.79
N THR A 298 -14.39 -18.85 9.15
CA THR A 298 -13.43 -19.72 9.84
C THR A 298 -12.25 -18.91 10.37
N ILE A 299 -11.73 -17.96 9.58
CA ILE A 299 -10.69 -17.03 9.98
C ILE A 299 -11.18 -16.10 11.08
N LEU A 300 -12.38 -15.50 11.01
CA LEU A 300 -12.93 -14.61 12.07
C LEU A 300 -13.27 -15.38 13.35
N HIS A 301 -13.79 -16.60 13.24
CA HIS A 301 -14.05 -17.45 14.41
C HIS A 301 -12.74 -17.93 15.05
N GLN A 302 -11.71 -18.27 14.26
CA GLN A 302 -10.36 -18.54 14.75
C GLN A 302 -9.65 -17.28 15.24
N SER A 303 -9.92 -16.12 14.65
CA SER A 303 -9.37 -14.80 15.02
C SER A 303 -9.92 -14.33 16.36
N MET A 304 -11.18 -14.64 16.66
CA MET A 304 -11.79 -14.35 17.97
C MET A 304 -11.27 -15.29 19.06
N LEU A 305 -11.03 -16.56 18.75
CA LEU A 305 -10.34 -17.48 19.65
C LEU A 305 -8.87 -17.09 19.86
N SER A 306 -8.19 -16.63 18.82
CA SER A 306 -6.81 -16.12 18.91
C SER A 306 -6.74 -14.74 19.56
N LEU A 307 -7.74 -13.86 19.44
CA LEU A 307 -7.83 -12.62 20.22
C LEU A 307 -8.02 -12.91 21.71
N GLN A 308 -8.79 -13.95 22.07
CA GLN A 308 -8.86 -14.41 23.46
C GLN A 308 -7.53 -15.01 23.95
N GLN A 309 -6.76 -15.70 23.09
CA GLN A 309 -5.41 -16.16 23.42
C GLN A 309 -4.38 -15.02 23.47
N ILE A 310 -4.46 -14.03 22.58
CA ILE A 310 -3.62 -12.82 22.57
C ILE A 310 -3.91 -11.97 23.80
N HIS A 311 -5.18 -11.84 24.20
CA HIS A 311 -5.58 -11.19 25.46
C HIS A 311 -5.06 -11.94 26.68
N ARG A 312 -5.04 -13.29 26.65
CA ARG A 312 -4.40 -14.14 27.70
C ARG A 312 -2.87 -13.98 27.72
N CYS A 313 -2.20 -13.96 26.56
CA CYS A 313 -0.77 -13.71 26.47
C CYS A 313 -0.39 -12.29 26.93
N TRP A 314 -1.22 -11.29 26.64
CA TRP A 314 -1.05 -9.92 27.16
C TRP A 314 -1.21 -9.85 28.68
N THR A 315 -2.17 -10.58 29.27
CA THR A 315 -2.34 -10.63 30.74
C THR A 315 -1.19 -11.37 31.44
N VAL A 316 -0.62 -12.42 30.83
CA VAL A 316 0.59 -13.08 31.34
C VAL A 316 1.82 -12.16 31.25
N LYS A 317 1.94 -11.35 30.19
CA LYS A 317 3.04 -10.37 30.03
C LYS A 317 2.98 -9.25 31.08
N ALA A 318 1.77 -8.81 31.47
CA ALA A 318 1.60 -7.85 32.57
C ALA A 318 1.97 -8.44 33.95
N GLY A 319 1.74 -9.75 34.16
CA GLY A 319 2.14 -10.43 35.41
C GLY A 319 3.64 -10.69 35.55
N VAL A 320 4.35 -10.93 34.44
CA VAL A 320 5.82 -11.17 34.46
C VAL A 320 6.61 -9.87 34.62
N LEU A 321 6.11 -8.74 34.10
CA LEU A 321 6.74 -7.42 34.30
C LEU A 321 6.58 -6.86 35.73
N CYS A 322 5.60 -7.34 36.51
CA CYS A 322 5.41 -6.90 37.91
C CYS A 322 6.27 -7.65 38.95
N ASN A 323 6.97 -8.73 38.58
CA ASN A 323 7.84 -9.48 39.50
C ASN A 323 9.35 -9.18 39.33
N TRP A 324 9.68 -8.13 38.57
CA TRP A 324 11.05 -7.59 38.40
C TRP A 324 11.09 -6.08 38.68
N CYS A 325 10.35 -5.64 39.70
CA CYS A 325 10.58 -4.39 40.44
C CYS A 325 10.82 -4.74 41.91
#